data_AF-A0A9D9BWY1-F1
#
_entry.id   AF-A0A9D9BWY1-F1
#
_cell.length_a   1.000
_cell.length_b   1.000
_cell.length_c   1.000
_cell.angle_alpha   90.00
_cell.angle_beta   90.00
_cell.angle_gamma   90.00
#
_symmetry.space_group_name_H-M   'P 1'
#
loop_
_entity.id
_entity.type
_entity.pdbx_description
1 polymer ?
#
loop_
_entity_poly.entity_id
_entity_poly.type
_entity_poly.pdbx_seq_one_letter_code
_entity_poly.pdbx_strand_id
1 'polypeptide(L)'
;MTEEPCQCSDCQRFYKEHDRLIREFPTFKEQQELNWASIQAFRTLCSKVTNDLQRQLSERESNKETAPKETHISDTEITEALDEIESVNAYLFSIEALMERIFDTKISNGIEVKFREIANELAPDPLNIDRLILNRLFHQTPDFPDKKNIN
;
A
#
# COMPACT_ATOMS: atom_id res chain seq x y z
N MET A 1 31.29 -5.83 -3.63
CA MET A 1 30.53 -6.61 -2.63
C MET A 1 29.13 -6.78 -3.18
N THR A 2 28.74 -8.01 -3.53
CA THR A 2 27.36 -8.35 -3.87
C THR A 2 26.53 -8.27 -2.59
N GLU A 3 25.64 -7.29 -2.50
CA GLU A 3 24.68 -7.22 -1.40
C GLU A 3 23.75 -8.43 -1.49
N GLU A 4 23.59 -9.16 -0.38
CA GLU A 4 22.64 -10.26 -0.29
C GLU A 4 21.24 -9.73 0.07
N PRO A 5 20.16 -10.35 -0.44
CA PRO A 5 18.81 -9.92 -0.12
C PRO A 5 18.48 -10.19 1.35
N CYS A 6 17.77 -9.26 1.99
CA CYS A 6 17.32 -9.37 3.37
C CYS A 6 16.46 -10.62 3.58
N GLN A 7 16.75 -11.39 4.63
CA GLN A 7 16.06 -12.64 4.93
C GLN A 7 15.09 -12.53 6.13
N CYS A 8 14.74 -11.32 6.57
CA CYS A 8 13.75 -11.17 7.63
C CYS A 8 12.35 -11.63 7.16
N SER A 9 11.48 -11.97 8.11
CA SER A 9 10.14 -12.52 7.82
C SER A 9 9.31 -11.61 6.92
N ASP A 10 9.38 -10.30 7.12
CA ASP A 10 8.60 -9.33 6.35
C ASP A 10 9.09 -9.20 4.92
N CYS A 11 10.40 -9.16 4.71
CA CYS A 11 11.00 -9.14 3.37
C CYS A 11 10.69 -10.44 2.62
N GLN A 12 10.79 -11.59 3.28
CA GLN A 12 10.43 -12.88 2.68
C GLN A 12 8.95 -12.94 2.27
N ARG A 13 8.05 -12.43 3.12
CA ARG A 13 6.63 -12.31 2.78
C ARG A 13 6.44 -11.41 1.56
N PHE A 14 7.11 -10.26 1.53
CA PHE A 14 6.98 -9.31 0.43
C PHE A 14 7.50 -9.89 -0.90
N TYR A 15 8.66 -10.56 -0.91
CA TYR A 15 9.15 -11.20 -2.13
C TYR A 15 8.20 -12.27 -2.66
N LYS A 16 7.61 -13.05 -1.75
CA LYS A 16 6.66 -14.09 -2.12
C LYS A 16 5.42 -13.48 -2.77
N GLU A 17 4.87 -12.42 -2.21
CA GLU A 17 3.74 -11.72 -2.83
C GLU A 17 4.13 -11.04 -4.14
N HIS A 18 5.30 -10.42 -4.24
CA HIS A 18 5.81 -9.84 -5.49
C HIS A 18 5.89 -10.88 -6.62
N ASP A 19 6.55 -12.02 -6.36
CA ASP A 19 6.64 -13.12 -7.33
C ASP A 19 5.25 -13.65 -7.71
N ARG A 20 4.35 -13.74 -6.73
CA ARG A 20 2.97 -14.19 -6.95
C ARG A 20 2.22 -13.23 -7.87
N LEU A 21 2.31 -11.92 -7.65
CA LEU A 21 1.61 -10.92 -8.46
C LEU A 21 2.09 -10.92 -9.91
N ILE A 22 3.39 -11.10 -10.16
CA ILE A 22 3.93 -11.22 -11.53
C ILE A 22 3.36 -12.45 -12.24
N ARG A 23 3.22 -13.58 -11.53
CA ARG A 23 2.72 -14.83 -12.12
C ARG A 23 1.22 -14.86 -12.32
N GLU A 24 0.45 -14.33 -11.37
CA GLU A 24 -1.01 -14.30 -11.43
C GLU A 24 -1.51 -13.25 -12.42
N PHE A 25 -0.77 -12.15 -12.61
CA PHE A 25 -1.13 -11.02 -13.47
C PHE A 25 -0.03 -10.72 -14.49
N PRO A 26 0.30 -11.65 -15.39
CA PRO A 26 1.53 -11.60 -16.17
C PRO A 26 1.50 -10.64 -17.37
N THR A 27 0.39 -9.96 -17.65
CA THR A 27 0.26 -9.01 -18.77
C THR A 27 0.32 -7.56 -18.30
N PHE A 28 0.65 -6.64 -19.21
CA PHE A 28 0.66 -5.21 -18.91
C PHE A 28 -0.73 -4.73 -18.48
N LYS A 29 -1.78 -5.13 -19.19
CA LYS A 29 -3.16 -4.81 -18.83
C LYS A 29 -3.53 -5.31 -17.44
N GLU A 30 -3.21 -6.56 -17.10
CA GLU A 30 -3.49 -7.11 -15.77
C GLU A 30 -2.72 -6.37 -14.67
N GLN A 31 -1.47 -5.97 -14.93
CA GLN A 31 -0.71 -5.14 -13.99
C GLN A 31 -1.33 -3.74 -13.80
N GLN A 32 -1.85 -3.11 -14.86
CA GLN A 32 -2.60 -1.86 -14.74
C GLN A 32 -3.82 -2.06 -13.83
N GLU A 33 -4.66 -3.05 -14.16
CA GLU A 33 -5.90 -3.38 -13.42
C GLU A 33 -5.62 -3.68 -11.94
N LEU A 34 -4.56 -4.43 -11.66
CA LEU A 34 -4.11 -4.73 -10.30
C LEU A 34 -3.76 -3.45 -9.53
N ASN A 35 -2.93 -2.58 -10.10
CA ASN A 35 -2.53 -1.33 -9.45
C ASN A 35 -3.74 -0.43 -9.19
N TRP A 36 -4.67 -0.35 -10.15
CA TRP A 36 -5.92 0.39 -9.95
C TRP A 36 -6.75 -0.18 -8.80
N ALA A 37 -6.98 -1.49 -8.80
CA ALA A 37 -7.73 -2.14 -7.73
C ALA A 37 -7.10 -1.89 -6.35
N SER A 38 -5.77 -1.93 -6.25
CA SER A 38 -5.05 -1.64 -5.01
C SER A 38 -5.24 -0.20 -4.53
N ILE A 39 -5.10 0.79 -5.42
CA ILE A 39 -5.29 2.21 -5.07
C ILE A 39 -6.74 2.47 -4.65
N GLN A 40 -7.70 1.94 -5.40
CA GLN A 40 -9.13 2.13 -5.08
C GLN A 40 -9.52 1.44 -3.77
N ALA A 41 -8.96 0.26 -3.48
CA ALA A 41 -9.16 -0.42 -2.20
C ALA A 41 -8.60 0.41 -1.03
N PHE A 42 -7.40 0.98 -1.18
CA PHE A 42 -6.80 1.84 -0.15
C PHE A 42 -7.66 3.10 0.09
N ARG A 43 -8.04 3.81 -0.98
CA ARG A 43 -8.91 4.99 -0.89
C ARG A 43 -10.27 4.68 -0.23
N THR A 44 -10.84 3.53 -0.55
CA THR A 44 -12.09 3.06 0.06
C THR A 44 -11.92 2.89 1.57
N LEU A 45 -10.82 2.25 2.00
CA LEU A 45 -10.54 2.04 3.42
C LEU A 45 -10.32 3.36 4.16
N CYS A 46 -9.49 4.26 3.60
CA CYS A 46 -9.28 5.61 4.14
C CYS A 46 -10.62 6.33 4.32
N SER A 47 -11.45 6.33 3.29
CA SER A 47 -12.78 6.97 3.34
C SER A 47 -13.68 6.38 4.42
N LYS A 48 -13.69 5.05 4.60
CA LYS A 48 -14.49 4.38 5.64
C LYS A 48 -14.00 4.73 7.04
N VAL A 49 -12.69 4.77 7.26
CA VAL A 49 -12.09 5.16 8.53
C VAL A 49 -12.38 6.64 8.82
N THR A 50 -12.19 7.55 7.86
CA THR A 50 -12.53 8.98 8.02
C THR A 50 -13.98 9.18 8.45
N ASN A 51 -14.92 8.52 7.77
CA ASN A 51 -16.35 8.62 8.11
C ASN A 51 -16.65 8.08 9.51
N ASP A 52 -16.01 6.97 9.92
CA ASP A 52 -16.19 6.42 11.26
C ASP A 52 -15.66 7.36 12.34
N LEU A 53 -14.45 7.90 12.14
CA LEU A 53 -13.81 8.85 13.06
C LEU A 53 -14.60 10.15 13.20
N GLN A 54 -15.08 10.73 12.09
CA GLN A 54 -15.94 11.93 12.11
C GLN A 54 -17.27 11.67 12.84
N ARG A 55 -17.86 10.50 12.65
CA ARG A 55 -19.07 10.09 13.38
C ARG A 55 -18.78 9.98 14.87
N GLN A 56 -17.66 9.37 15.27
CA GLN A 56 -17.28 9.26 16.68
C GLN A 56 -17.12 10.64 17.34
N LEU A 57 -16.48 11.61 16.68
CA LEU A 57 -16.36 12.98 17.20
C LEU A 57 -17.74 13.64 17.35
N SER A 58 -18.59 13.54 16.33
CA SER A 58 -19.95 14.11 16.36
C SER A 58 -20.81 13.53 17.48
N GLU A 59 -20.74 12.20 17.68
CA GLU A 59 -21.45 11.51 18.76
C GLU A 59 -20.95 11.95 20.14
N ARG A 60 -19.64 12.16 20.31
CA ARG A 60 -19.03 12.63 21.57
C ARG A 60 -19.40 14.09 21.88
N GLU A 61 -19.44 14.95 20.87
CA GLU A 61 -19.88 16.34 21.02
C GLU A 61 -21.36 16.44 21.44
N SER A 62 -22.20 15.52 20.94
CA SER A 62 -23.63 15.47 21.25
C SER A 62 -23.96 14.85 22.62
N ASN A 63 -23.11 13.95 23.14
CA ASN A 63 -23.36 13.17 24.36
C ASN A 63 -22.64 13.71 25.62
N LYS A 64 -22.47 15.04 25.73
CA LYS A 64 -21.71 15.69 26.83
C LYS A 64 -22.19 15.39 28.27
N GLU A 65 -23.25 14.61 28.50
CA GLU A 65 -23.81 14.36 29.84
C GLU A 65 -23.92 12.90 30.33
N THR A 66 -23.49 11.86 29.61
CA THR A 66 -23.63 10.47 30.13
C THR A 66 -22.42 9.55 29.90
N ALA A 67 -21.54 9.52 30.92
CA ALA A 67 -20.63 8.45 31.35
C ALA A 67 -19.56 7.92 30.34
N PRO A 68 -18.36 7.52 30.84
CA PRO A 68 -17.22 7.26 29.98
C PRO A 68 -17.40 5.95 29.22
N LYS A 69 -17.68 6.03 27.92
CA LYS A 69 -17.33 4.92 27.03
C LYS A 69 -15.81 4.90 26.94
N GLU A 70 -15.21 3.79 27.36
CA GLU A 70 -13.82 3.41 27.07
C GLU A 70 -13.62 3.44 25.56
N THR A 71 -13.36 4.63 25.03
CA THR A 71 -12.92 4.83 23.66
C THR A 71 -11.42 4.98 23.76
N HIS A 72 -10.72 4.00 23.21
CA HIS A 72 -9.27 3.85 23.33
C HIS A 72 -8.47 4.96 22.61
N ILE A 73 -9.17 5.88 21.93
CA ILE A 73 -8.60 6.94 21.09
C ILE A 73 -9.22 8.28 21.50
N SER A 74 -8.37 9.24 21.88
CA SER A 74 -8.74 10.59 22.31
C SER A 74 -9.22 11.46 21.15
N ASP A 75 -10.00 12.50 21.43
CA ASP A 75 -10.52 13.41 20.38
C ASP A 75 -9.39 14.13 19.63
N THR A 76 -8.27 14.40 20.31
CA THR A 76 -7.06 14.97 19.71
C THR A 76 -6.41 14.00 18.73
N GLU A 77 -6.22 12.73 19.13
CA GLU A 77 -5.67 11.70 18.24
C GLU A 77 -6.58 11.46 17.03
N ILE A 78 -7.91 11.52 17.20
CA ILE A 78 -8.85 11.39 16.09
C ILE A 78 -8.71 12.57 15.12
N THR A 79 -8.61 13.79 15.63
CA THR A 79 -8.49 15.00 14.79
C THR A 79 -7.17 14.98 14.00
N GLU A 80 -6.05 14.64 14.65
CA GLU A 80 -4.74 14.51 14.00
C GLU A 80 -4.78 13.42 12.92
N ALA A 81 -5.36 12.24 13.22
CA ALA A 81 -5.49 11.17 12.25
C ALA A 81 -6.38 11.56 11.04
N LEU A 82 -7.42 12.38 11.25
CA LEU A 82 -8.25 12.88 10.16
C LEU A 82 -7.45 13.77 9.20
N ASP A 83 -6.63 14.68 9.71
CA ASP A 83 -5.77 15.56 8.92
C ASP A 83 -4.70 14.76 8.14
N GLU A 84 -4.11 13.75 8.77
CA GLU A 84 -3.14 12.86 8.13
C GLU A 84 -3.80 12.01 7.02
N ILE A 85 -4.97 11.44 7.27
CA ILE A 85 -5.70 10.65 6.27
C ILE A 85 -6.17 11.54 5.11
N GLU A 86 -6.56 12.80 5.37
CA GLU A 86 -6.87 13.76 4.31
C GLU A 86 -5.65 14.02 3.42
N SER A 87 -4.48 14.22 4.01
CA SER A 87 -3.22 14.37 3.28
C SER A 87 -2.91 13.13 2.42
N VAL A 88 -3.08 11.92 2.97
CA VAL A 88 -2.92 10.67 2.21
C VAL A 88 -3.90 10.58 1.05
N ASN A 89 -5.18 10.95 1.26
CA ASN A 89 -6.19 10.96 0.19
C ASN A 89 -5.81 11.91 -0.95
N ALA A 90 -5.22 13.07 -0.65
CA ALA A 90 -4.73 14.00 -1.68
C ALA A 90 -3.57 13.40 -2.49
N TYR A 91 -2.66 12.66 -1.86
CA TYR A 91 -1.61 11.92 -2.57
C TYR A 91 -2.17 10.79 -3.43
N LEU A 92 -3.12 10.01 -2.91
CA LEU A 92 -3.79 8.95 -3.67
C LEU A 92 -4.50 9.51 -4.90
N PHE A 93 -5.15 10.68 -4.79
CA PHE A 93 -5.75 11.36 -5.94
C PHE A 93 -4.72 11.75 -7.00
N SER A 94 -3.55 12.21 -6.57
CA SER A 94 -2.44 12.55 -7.48
C SER A 94 -1.90 11.31 -8.20
N ILE A 95 -1.80 10.18 -7.50
CA ILE A 95 -1.41 8.89 -8.08
C ILE A 95 -2.48 8.40 -9.07
N GLU A 96 -3.76 8.52 -8.71
CA GLU A 96 -4.90 8.14 -9.56
C GLU A 96 -4.86 8.87 -10.91
N ALA A 97 -4.65 10.19 -10.89
CA ALA A 97 -4.52 10.99 -12.11
C ALA A 97 -3.33 10.56 -12.99
N LEU A 98 -2.22 10.12 -12.39
CA LEU A 98 -1.09 9.57 -13.15
C LEU A 98 -1.39 8.17 -13.68
N MET A 99 -2.09 7.33 -12.90
CA MET A 99 -2.51 6.01 -13.31
C MET A 99 -3.47 6.07 -14.50
N GLU A 100 -4.41 7.00 -14.55
CA GLU A 100 -5.28 7.20 -15.72
C GLU A 100 -4.48 7.35 -17.02
N ARG A 101 -3.37 8.11 -16.98
CA ARG A 101 -2.47 8.25 -18.14
C ARG A 101 -1.75 6.96 -18.50
N ILE A 102 -1.39 6.15 -17.50
CA ILE A 102 -0.83 4.82 -17.73
C ILE A 102 -1.89 3.94 -18.38
N PHE A 103 -3.14 3.95 -17.91
CA PHE A 103 -4.27 3.18 -18.44
C PHE A 103 -4.62 3.52 -19.89
N ASP A 104 -4.50 4.79 -20.28
CA ASP A 104 -4.72 5.22 -21.66
C ASP A 104 -3.66 4.66 -22.64
N THR A 105 -2.53 4.17 -22.12
CA THR A 105 -1.48 3.57 -22.93
C THR A 105 -1.90 2.18 -23.39
N LYS A 106 -2.06 2.02 -24.70
CA LYS A 106 -2.42 0.73 -25.32
C LYS A 106 -1.17 0.00 -25.79
N ILE A 107 -1.02 -1.24 -25.32
CA ILE A 107 0.01 -2.15 -25.79
C ILE A 107 -0.60 -3.17 -26.77
N SER A 108 0.17 -3.58 -27.77
CA SER A 108 -0.30 -4.55 -28.76
C SER A 108 -0.30 -5.97 -28.19
N ASN A 109 -1.20 -6.82 -28.68
CA ASN A 109 -1.32 -8.20 -28.20
C ASN A 109 -0.01 -9.01 -28.34
N GLY A 110 0.81 -8.73 -29.36
CA GLY A 110 2.11 -9.40 -29.52
C GLY A 110 3.08 -9.08 -28.39
N ILE A 111 3.03 -7.84 -27.86
CA ILE A 111 3.83 -7.45 -26.71
C ILE A 111 3.22 -8.00 -25.41
N GLU A 112 1.90 -8.07 -25.29
CA GLU A 112 1.25 -8.74 -24.13
C GLU A 112 1.66 -10.22 -24.00
N VAL A 113 1.83 -10.92 -25.13
CA VAL A 113 2.40 -12.28 -25.13
C VAL A 113 3.83 -12.26 -24.61
N LYS A 114 4.65 -11.27 -25.01
CA LYS A 114 6.02 -11.12 -24.51
C LYS A 114 6.07 -10.88 -23.00
N PHE A 115 5.18 -10.06 -22.44
CA PHE A 115 5.05 -9.88 -20.99
C PHE A 115 4.82 -11.22 -20.28
N ARG A 116 3.89 -12.03 -20.80
CA ARG A 116 3.59 -13.35 -20.23
C ARG A 116 4.75 -14.35 -20.33
N GLU A 117 5.47 -14.35 -21.44
CA GLU A 117 6.68 -15.18 -21.60
C GLU A 117 7.71 -14.83 -20.53
N ILE A 118 8.04 -13.55 -20.38
CA ILE A 118 9.03 -13.10 -19.38
C ILE A 118 8.55 -13.39 -17.95
N ALA A 119 7.28 -13.16 -17.64
CA ALA A 119 6.73 -13.48 -16.31
C ALA A 119 6.89 -14.96 -15.93
N ASN A 120 6.82 -15.88 -16.91
CA ASN A 120 7.05 -17.30 -16.69
C ASN A 120 8.55 -17.65 -16.57
N GLU A 121 9.43 -16.92 -17.27
CA GLU A 121 10.89 -17.09 -17.21
C GLU A 121 11.48 -16.55 -15.90
N LEU A 122 10.80 -15.59 -15.25
CA LEU A 122 11.07 -15.14 -13.88
C LEU A 122 10.70 -16.25 -12.88
N ALA A 123 11.43 -17.37 -12.93
CA ALA A 123 11.49 -18.35 -11.84
C ALA A 123 11.79 -17.63 -10.52
N PRO A 124 11.46 -18.20 -9.35
CA PRO A 124 11.74 -17.55 -8.07
C PRO A 124 13.26 -17.61 -7.84
N ASP A 125 14.01 -16.71 -8.47
CA ASP A 125 15.44 -16.59 -8.29
C ASP A 125 15.67 -15.83 -6.98
N PRO A 126 16.19 -16.49 -5.93
CA PRO A 126 16.50 -15.87 -4.66
C PRO A 126 17.50 -14.71 -4.77
N LEU A 127 18.22 -14.59 -5.89
CA LEU A 127 19.24 -13.59 -6.15
C LEU A 127 18.85 -12.55 -7.21
N ASN A 128 17.57 -12.47 -7.58
CA ASN A 128 17.12 -11.44 -8.52
C ASN A 128 17.49 -10.03 -7.99
N ILE A 129 18.23 -9.27 -8.79
CA ILE A 129 18.68 -7.90 -8.49
C ILE A 129 17.50 -6.98 -8.14
N ASP A 130 16.33 -7.20 -8.73
CA ASP A 130 15.11 -6.45 -8.43
C ASP A 130 14.72 -6.59 -6.93
N ARG A 131 15.03 -7.73 -6.29
CA ARG A 131 14.84 -7.93 -4.84
C ARG A 131 15.75 -7.04 -4.00
N LEU A 132 16.97 -6.76 -4.47
CA LEU A 132 17.90 -5.87 -3.80
C LEU A 132 17.42 -4.42 -3.84
N ILE A 133 16.80 -4.00 -4.94
CA ILE A 133 16.18 -2.66 -5.06
C ILE A 133 14.95 -2.57 -4.15
N LEU A 134 14.11 -3.60 -4.12
CA LEU A 134 12.93 -3.67 -3.26
C LEU A 134 13.30 -3.58 -1.76
N ASN A 135 14.40 -4.22 -1.34
CA ASN A 135 14.90 -4.14 0.04
C ASN A 135 15.24 -2.74 0.49
N ARG A 136 15.84 -1.97 -0.43
CA ARG A 136 16.15 -0.58 -0.14
C ARG A 136 14.88 0.20 0.12
N LEU A 137 13.82 0.03 -0.67
CA LEU A 137 12.56 0.74 -0.43
C LEU A 137 11.92 0.37 0.92
N PHE A 138 11.88 -0.92 1.27
CA PHE A 138 11.30 -1.36 2.55
C PHE A 138 12.10 -0.90 3.78
N HIS A 139 13.42 -0.80 3.67
CA HIS A 139 14.29 -0.43 4.79
C HIS A 139 14.74 1.04 4.79
N GLN A 140 14.57 1.78 3.69
CA GLN A 140 14.89 3.21 3.58
C GLN A 140 13.70 4.12 3.81
N THR A 141 12.49 3.59 4.05
CA THR A 141 11.38 4.40 4.55
C THR A 141 11.62 4.63 6.05
N PRO A 142 12.07 5.82 6.50
CA PRO A 142 12.70 5.97 7.82
C PRO A 142 11.76 5.90 9.03
N ASP A 143 10.45 5.71 8.83
CA ASP A 143 9.45 5.82 9.89
C ASP A 143 8.57 4.58 10.02
N PHE A 144 9.17 3.40 10.20
CA PHE A 144 8.51 2.35 10.97
C PHE A 144 8.94 2.51 12.44
N PRO A 145 8.04 2.91 13.37
CA PRO A 145 8.41 3.09 14.75
C PRO A 145 8.41 1.74 15.45
N ASP A 146 9.48 0.96 15.27
CA ASP A 146 9.76 -0.19 16.13
C ASP A 146 11.08 0.01 16.85
N LYS A 147 11.01 0.84 17.90
CA LYS A 147 11.46 0.57 19.28
C LYS A 147 11.53 1.87 20.08
N LYS A 148 10.37 2.42 20.43
CA LYS A 148 10.22 3.00 21.77
C LYS A 148 9.57 1.93 22.64
N ASN A 149 10.15 1.77 23.85
CA ASN A 149 9.81 0.85 24.94
C ASN A 149 10.60 -0.48 24.85
N ILE A 150 11.43 -0.87 25.83
CA ILE A 150 11.46 -0.56 27.27
C ILE A 150 12.94 -0.56 27.74
N ASN A 151 13.23 0.28 28.73
CA ASN A 151 14.42 0.25 29.59
C ASN A 151 14.87 -1.16 30.02
#